data_AF-A0AAZ3RZZ4-F1
#
_entry.id   AF-A0AAZ3RZZ4-F1
#
_cell.length_a   1.000
_cell.length_b   1.000
_cell.length_c   1.000
_cell.angle_alpha   90.00
_cell.angle_beta   90.00
_cell.angle_gamma   90.00
#
_symmetry.space_group_name_H-M   'P 1'
#
loop_
_entity.id
_entity.type
_entity.pdbx_description
1 polymer ?
#
loop_
_entity_poly.entity_id
_entity_poly.type
_entity_poly.pdbx_seq_one_letter_code
_entity_poly.pdbx_strand_id
1 'polypeptide(L)'
;DTIDDSSPEFTNFVSILEQILSHRLKGQTTWFGYETHRSFWDYVKVACSKVSPSCIHSIESMENVHSSRAKGRAWIRLVLMEKRLSEYISSALRDFKTTRRWYEDGAIMLDEEAGLLADTLIGLNTIDFSFCLKGEGLNGSCPAVIDYTPYLKSIQSENSISSDEDRWVCRCKRLEQKYRMALEQKCYLEEMVRLREAQLSQVIPQNKALQQRLTDTHLSHTLEKEQLEYIVLELQDQLKNFQSLEQLSQTSLEPSHTLNLDTRPASSHWHHHGKEDTPSLIGLCGLKSSECLASPTTEVTSPDLTHVLEPETKRPSTWFGEREN
;
A
#
# COMPACT_ATOMS: atom_id res chain seq x y z
N ASP A 1 26.65 14.20 -35.64
CA ASP A 1 27.36 14.44 -34.37
C ASP A 1 27.33 13.18 -33.53
N THR A 2 28.31 13.00 -32.64
CA THR A 2 28.39 11.82 -31.76
C THR A 2 27.54 12.01 -30.52
N ILE A 3 26.78 10.98 -30.12
CA ILE A 3 25.97 11.00 -28.90
C ILE A 3 26.79 10.53 -27.70
N ASP A 4 26.72 11.28 -26.59
CA ASP A 4 27.45 11.01 -25.35
C ASP A 4 26.53 10.98 -24.11
N ASP A 5 27.14 10.86 -22.92
CA ASP A 5 26.45 10.81 -21.63
C ASP A 5 25.69 12.10 -21.24
N SER A 6 25.83 13.20 -21.99
CA SER A 6 25.11 14.46 -21.73
C SER A 6 23.73 14.53 -22.38
N SER A 7 23.45 13.68 -23.37
CA SER A 7 22.15 13.66 -24.06
C SER A 7 21.03 13.15 -23.12
N PRO A 8 19.94 13.93 -22.93
CA PRO A 8 18.78 13.47 -22.19
C PRO A 8 18.05 12.35 -22.95
N GLU A 9 18.05 12.36 -24.28
CA GLU A 9 17.46 11.30 -25.12
C GLU A 9 18.17 9.96 -24.91
N PHE A 10 19.51 9.97 -24.88
CA PHE A 10 20.32 8.80 -24.55
C PHE A 10 20.08 8.32 -23.12
N THR A 11 20.07 9.24 -22.15
CA THR A 11 19.78 8.92 -20.75
C THR A 11 18.41 8.24 -20.59
N ASN A 12 17.41 8.74 -21.31
CA ASN A 12 16.07 8.17 -21.36
C ASN A 12 16.07 6.77 -22.00
N PHE A 13 16.74 6.60 -23.14
CA PHE A 13 16.88 5.32 -23.84
C PHE A 13 17.54 4.24 -22.98
N VAL A 14 18.67 4.53 -22.31
CA VAL A 14 19.33 3.58 -21.41
C VAL A 14 18.41 3.16 -20.27
N SER A 15 17.61 4.10 -19.74
CA SER A 15 16.68 3.86 -18.64
C SER A 15 15.51 2.97 -19.06
N ILE A 16 14.95 3.22 -20.25
CA ILE A 16 13.93 2.36 -20.88
C ILE A 16 14.48 0.95 -21.12
N LEU A 17 15.69 0.83 -21.66
CA LEU A 17 16.33 -0.46 -21.92
C LEU A 17 16.65 -1.23 -20.62
N GLU A 18 17.16 -0.58 -19.59
CA GLU A 18 17.36 -1.17 -18.25
C GLU A 18 16.03 -1.66 -17.66
N GLN A 19 14.94 -0.89 -17.83
CA GLN A 19 13.62 -1.30 -17.37
C GLN A 19 13.08 -2.51 -18.14
N ILE A 20 13.18 -2.54 -19.48
CA ILE A 20 12.74 -3.69 -20.29
C ILE A 20 13.52 -4.95 -19.90
N LEU A 21 14.85 -4.86 -19.80
CA LEU A 21 15.71 -5.99 -19.42
C LEU A 21 15.53 -6.42 -17.97
N SER A 22 14.98 -5.56 -17.09
CA SER A 22 14.68 -5.90 -15.68
C SER A 22 13.21 -6.30 -15.45
N HIS A 23 12.32 -6.10 -16.42
CA HIS A 23 10.88 -6.30 -16.24
C HIS A 23 10.54 -7.77 -15.98
N ARG A 24 10.02 -8.06 -14.77
CA ARG A 24 9.72 -9.42 -14.29
C ARG A 24 10.94 -10.36 -14.33
N LEU A 25 12.13 -9.83 -14.08
CA LEU A 25 13.31 -10.65 -13.81
C LEU A 25 13.15 -11.30 -12.42
N LYS A 26 13.26 -12.63 -12.36
CA LYS A 26 13.17 -13.41 -11.12
C LYS A 26 14.31 -13.05 -10.17
N GLY A 27 14.02 -12.94 -8.87
CA GLY A 27 15.06 -12.90 -7.85
C GLY A 27 15.80 -14.24 -7.71
N GLN A 28 16.87 -14.25 -6.91
CA GLN A 28 17.51 -15.48 -6.49
C GLN A 28 17.07 -15.82 -5.07
N THR A 29 16.06 -16.68 -4.94
CA THR A 29 15.79 -17.35 -3.66
C THR A 29 17.00 -18.20 -3.28
N THR A 30 17.70 -17.81 -2.21
CA THR A 30 18.76 -18.62 -1.62
C THR A 30 18.16 -19.77 -0.81
N TRP A 31 18.98 -20.78 -0.47
CA TRP A 31 18.53 -21.94 0.34
C TRP A 31 17.94 -21.54 1.70
N PHE A 32 18.32 -20.38 2.24
CA PHE A 32 17.81 -19.83 3.50
C PHE A 32 16.56 -18.94 3.33
N GLY A 33 15.92 -18.94 2.15
CA GLY A 33 14.73 -18.15 1.86
C GLY A 33 14.97 -16.67 1.57
N TYR A 34 16.18 -16.13 1.83
CA TYR A 34 16.51 -14.77 1.42
C TYR A 34 16.52 -14.66 -0.10
N GLU A 35 15.71 -13.76 -0.65
CA GLU A 35 15.73 -13.41 -2.06
C GLU A 35 16.80 -12.35 -2.32
N THR A 36 17.90 -12.74 -2.98
CA THR A 36 18.88 -11.76 -3.47
C THR A 36 18.49 -11.27 -4.84
N HIS A 37 18.41 -9.94 -4.99
CA HIS A 37 17.94 -9.29 -6.22
C HIS A 37 18.95 -9.53 -7.36
N ARG A 38 18.60 -10.41 -8.30
CA ARG A 38 19.33 -10.56 -9.57
C ARG A 38 19.24 -9.25 -10.36
N SER A 39 20.30 -8.86 -11.06
CA SER A 39 20.22 -7.74 -12.01
C SER A 39 20.21 -8.26 -13.45
N PHE A 40 19.73 -7.44 -14.39
CA PHE A 40 19.73 -7.81 -15.81
C PHE A 40 21.14 -8.12 -16.33
N TRP A 41 22.19 -7.55 -15.73
CA TRP A 41 23.58 -7.86 -16.05
C TRP A 41 23.93 -9.33 -15.76
N ASP A 42 23.38 -9.89 -14.68
CA ASP A 42 23.62 -11.28 -14.31
C ASP A 42 22.93 -12.25 -15.29
N TYR A 43 21.80 -11.85 -15.86
CA TYR A 43 21.16 -12.54 -17.00
C TYR A 43 22.01 -12.43 -18.27
N VAL A 44 22.41 -11.20 -18.66
CA VAL A 44 23.23 -10.92 -19.85
C VAL A 44 24.51 -11.77 -19.86
N LYS A 45 25.22 -11.87 -18.74
CA LYS A 45 26.42 -12.72 -18.61
C LYS A 45 26.20 -14.18 -19.00
N VAL A 46 25.02 -14.73 -18.72
CA VAL A 46 24.70 -16.14 -19.03
C VAL A 46 24.12 -16.29 -20.43
N ALA A 47 23.14 -15.46 -20.80
CA ALA A 47 22.45 -15.56 -22.09
C ALA A 47 23.33 -15.14 -23.28
N CYS A 48 24.18 -14.13 -23.10
CA CYS A 48 25.10 -13.63 -24.12
C CYS A 48 26.48 -14.32 -24.12
N SER A 49 26.68 -15.37 -23.30
CA SER A 49 27.94 -16.12 -23.18
C SER A 49 28.47 -16.75 -24.49
N LYS A 50 27.64 -16.79 -25.54
CA LYS A 50 27.95 -17.31 -26.88
C LYS A 50 28.34 -16.23 -27.90
N VAL A 51 28.22 -14.95 -27.53
CA VAL A 51 28.62 -13.81 -28.38
C VAL A 51 30.15 -13.72 -28.39
N SER A 52 30.76 -13.60 -29.57
CA SER A 52 32.23 -13.59 -29.72
C SER A 52 32.65 -12.68 -30.88
N PRO A 53 33.61 -11.75 -30.68
CA PRO A 53 34.24 -11.39 -29.40
C PRO A 53 33.21 -10.79 -28.43
N SER A 54 33.51 -10.76 -27.12
CA SER A 54 32.64 -10.11 -26.14
C SER A 54 33.40 -9.32 -25.09
N CYS A 55 32.87 -8.14 -24.76
CA CYS A 55 33.36 -7.26 -23.72
C CYS A 55 32.97 -7.67 -22.29
N ILE A 56 32.20 -8.76 -22.11
CA ILE A 56 31.69 -9.19 -20.81
C ILE A 56 32.81 -9.37 -19.77
N HIS A 57 33.93 -9.99 -20.15
CA HIS A 57 35.06 -10.17 -19.25
C HIS A 57 35.71 -8.83 -18.86
N SER A 58 35.92 -7.95 -19.83
CA SER A 58 36.47 -6.61 -19.64
C SER A 58 35.65 -5.78 -18.64
N ILE A 59 34.32 -5.87 -18.73
CA ILE A 59 33.37 -5.19 -17.82
C ILE A 59 33.42 -5.81 -16.42
N GLU A 60 33.52 -7.14 -16.29
CA GLU A 60 33.69 -7.78 -14.99
C GLU A 60 35.01 -7.39 -14.31
N SER A 61 36.07 -7.13 -15.07
CA SER A 61 37.37 -6.65 -14.57
C SER A 61 37.46 -5.15 -14.26
N MET A 62 36.40 -4.36 -14.41
CA MET A 62 36.45 -2.91 -14.16
C MET A 62 36.59 -2.55 -12.67
N GLU A 63 37.81 -2.15 -12.26
CA GLU A 63 38.12 -1.76 -10.88
C GLU A 63 37.26 -0.62 -10.34
N ASN A 64 36.77 0.28 -11.20
CA ASN A 64 35.95 1.44 -10.80
C ASN A 64 34.43 1.19 -10.84
N VAL A 65 33.97 -0.05 -11.12
CA VAL A 65 32.55 -0.36 -11.40
C VAL A 65 32.12 -1.61 -10.63
N HIS A 66 31.88 -1.48 -9.32
CA HIS A 66 31.68 -2.65 -8.45
C HIS A 66 30.28 -3.31 -8.50
N SER A 67 29.19 -2.55 -8.71
CA SER A 67 27.83 -3.09 -8.59
C SER A 67 27.34 -3.75 -9.89
N SER A 68 26.53 -4.81 -9.77
CA SER A 68 25.97 -5.52 -10.94
C SER A 68 25.16 -4.57 -11.85
N ARG A 69 24.42 -3.61 -11.28
CA ARG A 69 23.70 -2.57 -12.03
C ARG A 69 24.65 -1.63 -12.77
N ALA A 70 25.72 -1.17 -12.11
CA ALA A 70 26.71 -0.29 -12.74
C ALA A 70 27.47 -1.01 -13.87
N LYS A 71 27.79 -2.30 -13.71
CA LYS A 71 28.34 -3.15 -14.78
C LYS A 71 27.36 -3.32 -15.94
N GLY A 72 26.06 -3.50 -15.68
CA GLY A 72 25.01 -3.48 -16.71
C GLY A 72 24.93 -2.14 -17.47
N ARG A 73 25.04 -1.00 -16.78
CA ARG A 73 25.06 0.34 -17.39
C ARG A 73 26.34 0.63 -18.19
N ALA A 74 27.47 0.04 -17.79
CA ALA A 74 28.72 0.07 -18.54
C ALA A 74 28.63 -0.81 -19.80
N TRP A 75 28.00 -1.99 -19.68
CA TRP A 75 27.75 -2.89 -20.80
C TRP A 75 26.91 -2.24 -21.90
N ILE A 76 25.76 -1.63 -21.56
CA ILE A 76 24.89 -0.94 -22.54
C ILE A 76 25.70 0.09 -23.35
N ARG A 77 26.47 0.95 -22.68
CA ARG A 77 27.35 1.94 -23.31
C ARG A 77 28.36 1.28 -24.25
N LEU A 78 29.04 0.23 -23.79
CA LEU A 78 30.11 -0.41 -24.53
C LEU A 78 29.58 -1.17 -25.77
N VAL A 79 28.43 -1.87 -25.69
CA VAL A 79 27.85 -2.54 -26.88
C VAL A 79 27.17 -1.58 -27.86
N LEU A 80 26.80 -0.37 -27.43
CA LEU A 80 26.40 0.72 -28.33
C LEU A 80 27.61 1.30 -29.07
N MET A 81 28.74 1.55 -28.37
CA MET A 81 30.00 1.98 -29.00
C MET A 81 30.56 0.91 -29.94
N GLU A 82 30.44 -0.38 -29.61
CA GLU A 82 30.77 -1.49 -30.52
C GLU A 82 29.77 -1.62 -31.69
N LYS A 83 28.62 -0.93 -31.68
CA LYS A 83 27.51 -1.07 -32.65
C LYS A 83 26.97 -2.51 -32.76
N ARG A 84 26.78 -3.16 -31.60
CA ARG A 84 26.43 -4.59 -31.48
C ARG A 84 25.29 -4.90 -30.51
N LEU A 85 24.62 -3.90 -29.94
CA LEU A 85 23.54 -4.11 -28.95
C LEU A 85 22.47 -5.12 -29.44
N SER A 86 22.01 -4.99 -30.70
CA SER A 86 21.06 -5.92 -31.31
C SER A 86 21.59 -7.37 -31.37
N GLU A 87 22.84 -7.59 -31.77
CA GLU A 87 23.49 -8.93 -31.80
C GLU A 87 23.41 -9.64 -30.45
N TYR A 88 23.71 -8.92 -29.35
CA TYR A 88 23.61 -9.46 -28.00
C TYR A 88 22.16 -9.80 -27.62
N ILE A 89 21.19 -8.89 -27.86
CA ILE A 89 19.78 -9.14 -27.54
C ILE A 89 19.22 -10.31 -28.36
N SER A 90 19.44 -10.34 -29.67
CA SER A 90 19.02 -11.45 -30.54
C SER A 90 19.67 -12.78 -30.12
N SER A 91 20.94 -12.78 -29.71
CA SER A 91 21.58 -14.01 -29.21
C SER A 91 21.02 -14.48 -27.87
N ALA A 92 20.59 -13.56 -26.99
CA ALA A 92 19.97 -13.88 -25.72
C ALA A 92 18.56 -14.46 -25.90
N LEU A 93 17.73 -13.85 -26.76
CA LEU A 93 16.38 -14.33 -27.09
C LEU A 93 16.42 -15.71 -27.76
N ARG A 94 17.43 -15.98 -28.59
CA ARG A 94 17.68 -17.29 -29.21
C ARG A 94 17.98 -18.40 -28.19
N ASP A 95 18.46 -18.08 -26.98
CA ASP A 95 18.55 -19.03 -25.87
C ASP A 95 17.32 -18.94 -24.95
N PHE A 96 16.13 -19.08 -25.54
CA PHE A 96 14.84 -19.01 -24.84
C PHE A 96 14.76 -19.94 -23.61
N LYS A 97 15.46 -21.09 -23.63
CA LYS A 97 15.57 -22.02 -22.49
C LYS A 97 16.31 -21.41 -21.30
N THR A 98 17.30 -20.56 -21.54
CA THR A 98 17.94 -19.73 -20.52
C THR A 98 17.00 -18.60 -20.11
N THR A 99 16.46 -17.84 -21.08
CA THR A 99 15.61 -16.67 -20.81
C THR A 99 14.38 -17.01 -19.95
N ARG A 100 13.65 -18.09 -20.25
CA ARG A 100 12.49 -18.54 -19.43
C ARG A 100 12.86 -18.98 -18.00
N ARG A 101 14.12 -19.26 -17.71
CA ARG A 101 14.61 -19.51 -16.33
C ARG A 101 14.83 -18.21 -15.55
N TRP A 102 15.20 -17.13 -16.23
CA TRP A 102 15.49 -15.83 -15.61
C TRP A 102 14.28 -14.91 -15.47
N TYR A 103 13.26 -15.04 -16.32
CA TYR A 103 12.06 -14.18 -16.31
C TYR A 103 10.80 -14.92 -15.86
N GLU A 104 9.89 -14.22 -15.18
CA GLU A 104 8.53 -14.69 -14.88
C GLU A 104 7.60 -14.60 -16.08
N ASP A 105 6.47 -15.29 -15.99
CA ASP A 105 5.47 -15.32 -17.04
C ASP A 105 4.85 -13.92 -17.24
N GLY A 106 4.65 -13.52 -18.51
CA GLY A 106 4.27 -12.14 -18.88
C GLY A 106 5.41 -11.12 -18.82
N ALA A 107 6.68 -11.54 -18.77
CA ALA A 107 7.82 -10.66 -19.00
C ALA A 107 7.99 -10.32 -20.48
N ILE A 108 8.29 -9.06 -20.80
CA ILE A 108 8.53 -8.58 -22.17
C ILE A 108 9.58 -9.46 -22.89
N MET A 109 10.66 -9.84 -22.20
CA MET A 109 11.74 -10.69 -22.73
C MET A 109 11.34 -12.15 -23.03
N LEU A 110 10.07 -12.51 -22.86
CA LEU A 110 9.48 -13.81 -23.23
C LEU A 110 8.35 -13.67 -24.26
N ASP A 111 8.01 -12.45 -24.67
CA ASP A 111 6.89 -12.12 -25.55
C ASP A 111 7.38 -11.74 -26.95
N GLU A 112 6.46 -11.68 -27.92
CA GLU A 112 6.79 -11.40 -29.33
C GLU A 112 7.37 -9.98 -29.52
N GLU A 113 6.95 -9.00 -28.70
CA GLU A 113 7.51 -7.64 -28.70
C GLU A 113 9.03 -7.58 -28.46
N ALA A 114 9.66 -8.58 -27.82
CA ALA A 114 11.12 -8.59 -27.64
C ALA A 114 11.88 -8.89 -28.95
N GLY A 115 11.28 -9.64 -29.89
CA GLY A 115 11.85 -9.84 -31.22
C GLY A 115 11.85 -8.53 -32.01
N LEU A 116 10.69 -7.85 -32.05
CA LEU A 116 10.53 -6.55 -32.69
C LEU A 116 11.49 -5.50 -32.12
N LEU A 117 11.73 -5.51 -30.79
CA LEU A 117 12.74 -4.69 -30.16
C LEU A 117 14.15 -5.01 -30.68
N ALA A 118 14.54 -6.28 -30.74
CA ALA A 118 15.87 -6.69 -31.19
C ALA A 118 16.16 -6.25 -32.63
N ASP A 119 15.17 -6.36 -33.52
CA ASP A 119 15.26 -5.89 -34.90
C ASP A 119 15.30 -4.35 -34.99
N THR A 120 14.48 -3.65 -34.21
CA THR A 120 14.50 -2.17 -34.13
C THR A 120 15.85 -1.64 -33.65
N LEU A 121 16.49 -2.33 -32.69
CA LEU A 121 17.82 -1.97 -32.17
C LEU A 121 18.93 -2.04 -33.23
N ILE A 122 18.72 -2.70 -34.38
CA ILE A 122 19.69 -2.71 -35.50
C ILE A 122 19.89 -1.28 -36.05
N GLY A 123 18.85 -0.44 -36.03
CA GLY A 123 18.94 0.95 -36.50
C GLY A 123 19.98 1.79 -35.74
N LEU A 124 20.23 1.48 -34.46
CA LEU A 124 21.21 2.18 -33.63
C LEU A 124 22.66 1.99 -34.11
N ASN A 125 22.95 0.97 -34.92
CA ASN A 125 24.28 0.76 -35.49
C ASN A 125 24.69 1.88 -36.47
N THR A 126 23.72 2.65 -36.97
CA THR A 126 23.96 3.85 -37.80
C THR A 126 24.39 5.07 -36.99
N ILE A 127 24.17 5.08 -35.68
CA ILE A 127 24.49 6.19 -34.78
C ILE A 127 25.92 6.02 -34.24
N ASP A 128 26.68 7.10 -34.15
CA ASP A 128 28.01 7.11 -33.54
C ASP A 128 27.91 7.55 -32.07
N PHE A 129 28.32 6.65 -31.17
CA PHE A 129 28.27 6.83 -29.72
C PHE A 129 29.67 7.00 -29.13
N SER A 130 29.82 7.84 -28.11
CA SER A 130 31.10 8.10 -27.43
C SER A 130 30.89 8.34 -25.93
N PHE A 131 31.21 7.36 -25.09
CA PHE A 131 30.94 7.42 -23.65
C PHE A 131 32.21 7.37 -22.79
N CYS A 132 32.17 8.06 -21.65
CA CYS A 132 33.23 8.05 -20.66
C CYS A 132 32.90 7.06 -19.55
N LEU A 133 33.47 5.85 -19.61
CA LEU A 133 33.25 4.76 -18.62
C LEU A 133 33.93 5.01 -17.24
N LYS A 134 33.89 6.25 -16.75
CA LYS A 134 34.34 6.64 -15.41
C LYS A 134 33.16 6.42 -14.44
N GLY A 135 33.39 5.71 -13.33
CA GLY A 135 32.34 5.08 -12.50
C GLY A 135 31.25 6.00 -11.93
N GLU A 136 31.45 7.32 -11.96
CA GLU A 136 30.54 8.34 -11.43
C GLU A 136 29.18 8.38 -12.16
N GLY A 137 29.16 8.25 -13.50
CA GLY A 137 27.90 8.18 -14.28
C GLY A 137 27.20 6.82 -14.21
N LEU A 138 27.85 5.80 -13.66
CA LEU A 138 27.38 4.41 -13.67
C LEU A 138 26.77 3.98 -12.32
N ASN A 139 27.15 4.64 -11.23
CA ASN A 139 26.87 4.20 -9.86
C ASN A 139 25.45 4.56 -9.33
N GLY A 140 24.68 5.38 -10.05
CA GLY A 140 23.42 5.96 -9.59
C GLY A 140 22.45 4.91 -9.02
N SER A 141 22.20 4.98 -7.71
CA SER A 141 21.57 3.87 -6.96
C SER A 141 20.13 3.55 -7.39
N CYS A 142 19.39 4.56 -7.85
CA CYS A 142 18.00 4.46 -8.27
C CYS A 142 17.85 4.08 -9.76
N PRO A 143 16.68 3.55 -10.16
CA PRO A 143 16.18 3.72 -11.53
C PRO A 143 16.03 5.23 -11.82
N ALA A 144 16.37 5.66 -13.03
CA ALA A 144 16.13 7.04 -13.44
C ALA A 144 14.65 7.26 -13.78
N VAL A 145 14.18 8.51 -13.65
CA VAL A 145 12.83 8.89 -14.08
C VAL A 145 12.82 8.99 -15.60
N ILE A 146 12.04 8.13 -16.25
CA ILE A 146 11.85 8.14 -17.72
C ILE A 146 10.83 9.23 -18.07
N ASP A 147 11.21 10.14 -18.97
CA ASP A 147 10.27 11.10 -19.54
C ASP A 147 9.59 10.51 -20.79
N TYR A 148 8.29 10.28 -20.71
CA TYR A 148 7.47 9.80 -21.81
C TYR A 148 6.89 10.93 -22.68
N THR A 149 7.04 12.19 -22.24
CA THR A 149 6.47 13.39 -22.91
C THR A 149 6.80 13.51 -24.40
N PRO A 150 8.04 13.28 -24.91
CA PRO A 150 8.31 13.38 -26.34
C PRO A 150 7.58 12.31 -27.16
N TYR A 151 7.58 11.07 -26.71
CA TYR A 151 6.94 9.95 -27.43
C TYR A 151 5.42 10.08 -27.47
N LEU A 152 4.81 10.50 -26.35
CA LEU A 152 3.36 10.75 -26.28
C LEU A 152 2.90 11.88 -27.22
N LYS A 153 3.78 12.82 -27.59
CA LYS A 153 3.51 13.87 -28.58
C LYS A 153 3.67 13.35 -30.02
N SER A 154 4.69 12.55 -30.32
CA SER A 154 4.88 11.93 -31.66
C SER A 154 3.70 11.04 -32.06
N ILE A 155 3.19 10.22 -31.12
CA ILE A 155 1.99 9.38 -31.32
C ILE A 155 0.74 10.21 -31.66
N GLN A 156 0.66 11.48 -31.23
CA GLN A 156 -0.47 12.35 -31.59
C GLN A 156 -0.34 12.91 -33.02
N SER A 157 0.87 13.07 -33.55
CA SER A 157 1.11 13.58 -34.91
C SER A 157 1.07 12.52 -36.01
N GLU A 158 1.39 11.25 -35.74
CA GLU A 158 1.63 10.23 -36.78
C GLU A 158 0.41 9.34 -37.08
N ASN A 159 -0.82 9.87 -36.92
CA ASN A 159 -2.09 9.15 -37.09
C ASN A 159 -2.48 8.84 -38.57
N SER A 160 -1.55 8.30 -39.36
CA SER A 160 -1.87 7.70 -40.68
C SER A 160 -0.79 6.75 -41.21
N ILE A 161 -0.86 5.44 -40.91
CA ILE A 161 -0.48 4.31 -41.81
C ILE A 161 -0.78 2.93 -41.16
N SER A 162 -1.44 2.04 -41.93
CA SER A 162 -1.54 0.58 -41.77
C SER A 162 -2.23 -0.06 -40.55
N SER A 163 -2.70 -1.30 -40.75
CA SER A 163 -3.71 -2.01 -39.92
C SER A 163 -3.21 -2.60 -38.58
N ASP A 164 -1.91 -2.59 -38.30
CA ASP A 164 -1.41 -3.02 -36.97
C ASP A 164 -1.33 -1.86 -35.96
N GLU A 165 -1.29 -0.60 -36.42
CA GLU A 165 -1.43 0.56 -35.54
C GLU A 165 -2.80 0.57 -34.86
N ASP A 166 -3.88 0.12 -35.52
CA ASP A 166 -5.21 0.03 -34.90
C ASP A 166 -5.20 -0.75 -33.57
N ARG A 167 -4.33 -1.76 -33.43
CA ARG A 167 -4.15 -2.53 -32.19
C ARG A 167 -3.50 -1.68 -31.09
N TRP A 168 -2.44 -0.94 -31.43
CA TRP A 168 -1.71 -0.09 -30.49
C TRP A 168 -2.48 1.17 -30.13
N VAL A 169 -3.09 1.84 -31.10
CA VAL A 169 -4.05 2.95 -30.91
C VAL A 169 -5.21 2.52 -30.01
N CYS A 170 -5.77 1.32 -30.17
CA CYS A 170 -6.79 0.80 -29.25
C CYS A 170 -6.24 0.48 -27.85
N ARG A 171 -5.01 -0.05 -27.74
CA ARG A 171 -4.31 -0.30 -26.46
C ARG A 171 -4.07 1.01 -25.71
N CYS A 172 -3.63 2.07 -26.41
CA CYS A 172 -3.40 3.42 -25.89
C CYS A 172 -4.71 4.12 -25.48
N LYS A 173 -5.73 4.16 -26.33
CA LYS A 173 -7.06 4.73 -25.99
C LYS A 173 -7.68 4.04 -24.77
N ARG A 174 -7.48 2.72 -24.63
CA ARG A 174 -7.92 1.95 -23.44
C ARG A 174 -7.11 2.28 -22.19
N LEU A 175 -5.82 2.60 -22.31
CA LEU A 175 -4.97 3.05 -21.21
C LEU A 175 -5.34 4.47 -20.77
N GLU A 176 -5.56 5.38 -21.72
CA GLU A 176 -6.01 6.76 -21.47
C GLU A 176 -7.37 6.78 -20.75
N GLN A 177 -8.34 5.97 -21.20
CA GLN A 177 -9.63 5.81 -20.53
C GLN A 177 -9.47 5.31 -19.08
N LYS A 178 -8.59 4.33 -18.85
CA LYS A 178 -8.28 3.84 -17.49
C LYS A 178 -7.62 4.92 -16.63
N TYR A 179 -6.70 5.71 -17.18
CA TYR A 179 -6.04 6.79 -16.46
C TYR A 179 -7.02 7.91 -16.06
N ARG A 180 -7.91 8.30 -16.99
CA ARG A 180 -9.02 9.24 -16.72
C ARG A 180 -9.92 8.74 -15.58
N MET A 181 -10.39 7.49 -15.64
CA MET A 181 -11.21 6.90 -14.58
C MET A 181 -10.46 6.81 -13.22
N ALA A 182 -9.16 6.50 -13.24
CA ALA A 182 -8.34 6.45 -12.02
C ALA A 182 -8.13 7.86 -11.41
N LEU A 183 -8.01 8.90 -12.25
CA LEU A 183 -7.91 10.29 -11.81
C LEU A 183 -9.25 10.78 -11.21
N GLU A 184 -10.38 10.44 -11.82
CA GLU A 184 -11.73 10.71 -11.28
C GLU A 184 -11.93 10.02 -9.93
N GLN A 185 -11.55 8.75 -9.81
CA GLN A 185 -11.57 8.01 -8.53
C GLN A 185 -10.65 8.63 -7.48
N LYS A 186 -9.45 9.07 -7.86
CA LYS A 186 -8.52 9.77 -6.96
C LYS A 186 -9.16 11.06 -6.42
N CYS A 187 -9.70 11.92 -7.29
CA CYS A 187 -10.31 13.18 -6.87
C CYS A 187 -11.54 12.94 -5.96
N TYR A 188 -12.34 11.89 -6.22
CA TYR A 188 -13.41 11.50 -5.31
C TYR A 188 -12.89 11.10 -3.93
N LEU A 189 -11.84 10.28 -3.85
CA LEU A 189 -11.24 9.87 -2.57
C LEU A 189 -10.61 11.04 -1.81
N GLU A 190 -9.91 11.95 -2.51
CA GLU A 190 -9.35 13.17 -1.91
C GLU A 190 -10.45 14.08 -1.33
N GLU A 191 -11.58 14.24 -2.03
CA GLU A 191 -12.74 14.98 -1.53
C GLU A 191 -13.40 14.29 -0.32
N MET A 192 -13.53 12.95 -0.33
CA MET A 192 -14.04 12.20 0.82
C MET A 192 -13.13 12.32 2.05
N VAL A 193 -11.80 12.30 1.87
CA VAL A 193 -10.84 12.55 2.96
C VAL A 193 -11.01 13.96 3.50
N ARG A 194 -11.05 14.98 2.64
CA ARG A 194 -11.25 16.39 3.03
C ARG A 194 -12.53 16.60 3.85
N LEU A 195 -13.62 15.93 3.49
CA LEU A 195 -14.88 15.97 4.25
C LEU A 195 -14.79 15.26 5.61
N ARG A 196 -14.03 14.15 5.71
CA ARG A 196 -13.79 13.46 7.00
C ARG A 196 -12.89 14.27 7.92
N GLU A 197 -11.84 14.90 7.40
CA GLU A 197 -10.98 15.81 8.15
C GLU A 197 -11.77 17.02 8.68
N ALA A 198 -12.66 17.59 7.87
CA ALA A 198 -13.56 18.66 8.31
C ALA A 198 -14.52 18.22 9.43
N GLN A 199 -15.06 16.99 9.36
CA GLN A 199 -15.88 16.41 10.45
C GLN A 199 -15.06 16.24 11.74
N LEU A 200 -13.86 15.66 11.66
CA LEU A 200 -12.97 15.46 12.80
C LEU A 200 -12.56 16.79 13.46
N SER A 201 -12.29 17.82 12.64
CA SER A 201 -11.95 19.18 13.09
C SER A 201 -13.06 19.84 13.93
N GLN A 202 -14.34 19.45 13.73
CA GLN A 202 -15.45 19.91 14.57
C GLN A 202 -15.67 19.04 15.81
N VAL A 203 -15.64 17.70 15.65
CA VAL A 203 -15.99 16.76 16.72
C VAL A 203 -14.91 16.67 17.80
N ILE A 204 -13.62 16.76 17.45
CA ILE A 204 -12.52 16.64 18.42
C ILE A 204 -12.54 17.78 19.46
N PRO A 205 -12.64 19.08 19.09
CA PRO A 205 -12.81 20.16 20.06
C PRO A 205 -14.09 20.03 20.89
N GLN A 206 -15.21 19.62 20.27
CA GLN A 206 -16.48 19.44 20.98
C GLN A 206 -16.39 18.35 22.06
N ASN A 207 -15.75 17.22 21.75
CA ASN A 207 -15.52 16.13 22.70
C ASN A 207 -14.61 16.59 23.86
N LYS A 208 -13.51 17.28 23.55
CA LYS A 208 -12.62 17.86 24.57
C LYS A 208 -13.34 18.86 25.50
N ALA A 209 -14.23 19.70 24.96
CA ALA A 209 -15.05 20.63 25.74
C ALA A 209 -16.19 19.94 26.54
N LEU A 210 -16.61 18.73 26.16
CA LEU A 210 -17.49 17.89 26.97
C LEU A 210 -16.73 17.21 28.11
N GLN A 211 -15.54 16.67 27.84
CA GLN A 211 -14.66 16.07 28.85
C GLN A 211 -14.26 17.10 29.93
N GLN A 212 -13.85 18.31 29.53
CA GLN A 212 -13.50 19.37 30.48
C GLN A 212 -14.67 19.71 31.41
N ARG A 213 -15.88 19.92 30.87
CA ARG A 213 -17.06 20.20 31.71
C ARG A 213 -17.41 19.05 32.66
N LEU A 214 -17.15 17.80 32.28
CA LEU A 214 -17.36 16.64 33.15
C LEU A 214 -16.33 16.59 34.30
N THR A 215 -15.07 16.98 34.05
CA THR A 215 -14.08 17.13 35.13
C THR A 215 -14.38 18.33 36.03
N ASP A 216 -14.86 19.43 35.47
CA ASP A 216 -15.19 20.66 36.21
C ASP A 216 -16.38 20.43 37.16
N THR A 217 -17.45 19.74 36.70
CA THR A 217 -18.57 19.39 37.57
C THR A 217 -18.20 18.35 38.62
N HIS A 218 -17.37 17.35 38.27
CA HIS A 218 -16.88 16.38 39.26
C HIS A 218 -16.05 17.05 40.37
N LEU A 219 -15.24 18.05 40.02
CA LEU A 219 -14.50 18.86 41.00
C LEU A 219 -15.43 19.70 41.88
N SER A 220 -16.45 20.36 41.30
CA SER A 220 -17.47 21.11 42.06
C SER A 220 -18.20 20.24 43.06
N HIS A 221 -18.73 19.09 42.62
CA HIS A 221 -19.43 18.12 43.47
C HIS A 221 -18.53 17.58 44.60
N THR A 222 -17.22 17.45 44.35
CA THR A 222 -16.25 17.01 45.37
C THR A 222 -16.04 18.10 46.42
N LEU A 223 -15.83 19.35 45.99
CA LEU A 223 -15.68 20.50 46.90
C LEU A 223 -16.96 20.77 47.72
N GLU A 224 -18.13 20.66 47.10
CA GLU A 224 -19.43 20.78 47.76
C GLU A 224 -19.61 19.67 48.82
N LYS A 225 -19.19 18.43 48.52
CA LYS A 225 -19.19 17.32 49.49
C LYS A 225 -18.26 17.60 50.67
N GLU A 226 -17.04 18.07 50.44
CA GLU A 226 -16.08 18.41 51.50
C GLU A 226 -16.60 19.55 52.39
N GLN A 227 -17.24 20.57 51.80
CA GLN A 227 -17.90 21.65 52.56
C GLN A 227 -19.07 21.14 53.40
N LEU A 228 -19.90 20.23 52.88
CA LEU A 228 -20.99 19.61 53.64
C LEU A 228 -20.47 18.71 54.76
N GLU A 229 -19.40 17.95 54.54
CA GLU A 229 -18.75 17.15 55.59
C GLU A 229 -18.17 18.02 56.70
N TYR A 230 -17.54 19.17 56.37
CA TYR A 230 -17.11 20.16 57.36
C TYR A 230 -18.29 20.73 58.18
N ILE A 231 -19.37 21.16 57.51
CA ILE A 231 -20.56 21.73 58.18
C ILE A 231 -21.21 20.69 59.10
N VAL A 232 -21.27 19.41 58.70
CA VAL A 232 -21.82 18.33 59.54
C VAL A 232 -20.95 18.09 60.77
N LEU A 233 -19.61 18.15 60.66
CA LEU A 233 -18.71 18.01 61.81
C LEU A 233 -18.85 19.18 62.81
N GLU A 234 -18.91 20.41 62.32
CA GLU A 234 -19.14 21.62 63.13
C GLU A 234 -20.48 21.54 63.89
N LEU A 235 -21.58 21.21 63.20
CA LEU A 235 -22.89 21.05 63.81
C LEU A 235 -22.94 19.90 64.84
N GLN A 236 -22.20 18.81 64.60
CA GLN A 236 -22.08 17.72 65.57
C GLN A 236 -21.30 18.11 66.83
N ASP A 237 -20.29 18.97 66.72
CA ASP A 237 -19.56 19.46 67.90
C ASP A 237 -20.41 20.43 68.72
N GLN A 238 -21.06 21.40 68.06
CA GLN A 238 -22.01 22.30 68.71
C GLN A 238 -23.11 21.53 69.46
N LEU A 239 -23.69 20.48 68.85
CA LEU A 239 -24.71 19.65 69.52
C LEU A 239 -24.17 18.93 70.77
N LYS A 240 -22.94 18.39 70.72
CA LYS A 240 -22.29 17.77 71.89
C LYS A 240 -22.03 18.80 73.00
N ASN A 241 -21.63 20.02 72.65
CA ASN A 241 -21.38 21.09 73.61
C ASN A 241 -22.68 21.57 74.28
N PHE A 242 -23.81 21.59 73.57
CA PHE A 242 -25.11 21.81 74.20
C PHE A 242 -25.51 20.66 75.13
N GLN A 243 -25.33 19.41 74.71
CA GLN A 243 -25.62 18.23 75.54
C GLN A 243 -24.74 18.17 76.81
N SER A 244 -23.48 18.56 76.74
CA SER A 244 -22.59 18.60 77.90
C SER A 244 -22.96 19.74 78.87
N LEU A 245 -23.39 20.91 78.37
CA LEU A 245 -23.97 21.98 79.19
C LEU A 245 -25.26 21.53 79.91
N GLU A 246 -26.12 20.80 79.21
CA GLU A 246 -27.36 20.27 79.76
C GLU A 246 -27.10 19.19 80.83
N GLN A 247 -26.11 18.32 80.62
CA GLN A 247 -25.64 17.39 81.65
C GLN A 247 -25.04 18.10 82.86
N LEU A 248 -24.23 19.15 82.67
CA LEU A 248 -23.70 19.98 83.76
C LEU A 248 -24.84 20.60 84.59
N SER A 249 -25.89 21.12 83.94
CA SER A 249 -27.11 21.60 84.60
C SER A 249 -27.80 20.51 85.45
N GLN A 250 -27.86 19.28 84.94
CA GLN A 250 -28.51 18.15 85.62
C GLN A 250 -27.71 17.57 86.79
N THR A 251 -26.39 17.80 86.89
CA THR A 251 -25.57 17.34 88.04
C THR A 251 -25.90 17.99 89.41
N SER A 252 -26.89 18.88 89.46
CA SER A 252 -27.34 19.53 90.70
C SER A 252 -28.29 18.66 91.57
N LEU A 253 -28.95 17.64 90.99
CA LEU A 253 -29.95 16.81 91.70
C LEU A 253 -29.92 15.31 91.30
N GLU A 254 -29.50 14.48 92.24
CA GLU A 254 -29.60 13.01 92.35
C GLU A 254 -29.72 12.73 93.88
N PRO A 255 -30.21 11.57 94.40
CA PRO A 255 -29.61 10.28 94.03
C PRO A 255 -30.49 8.98 94.04
N SER A 256 -30.27 8.12 93.03
CA SER A 256 -29.70 6.75 93.18
C SER A 256 -30.54 5.44 93.37
N HIS A 257 -29.90 4.34 92.89
CA HIS A 257 -29.91 2.94 93.38
C HIS A 257 -31.14 2.03 93.04
N THR A 258 -31.08 0.71 92.83
CA THR A 258 -30.06 -0.39 92.62
C THR A 258 -30.85 -1.68 92.24
N LEU A 259 -30.44 -2.78 91.56
CA LEU A 259 -29.29 -3.37 90.81
C LEU A 259 -29.96 -4.37 89.78
N ASN A 260 -29.41 -4.91 88.67
CA ASN A 260 -28.08 -5.33 88.15
C ASN A 260 -27.77 -6.84 88.27
N LEU A 261 -26.93 -7.37 87.34
CA LEU A 261 -26.81 -8.75 86.81
C LEU A 261 -27.94 -9.11 85.81
N ASP A 262 -27.73 -9.84 84.70
CA ASP A 262 -26.53 -10.13 83.86
C ASP A 262 -27.07 -10.48 82.41
N THR A 263 -26.43 -11.06 81.38
CA THR A 263 -25.27 -11.97 81.24
C THR A 263 -24.55 -11.78 79.89
N ARG A 264 -23.28 -12.20 79.85
CA ARG A 264 -22.33 -12.25 78.71
C ARG A 264 -22.45 -13.54 77.84
N PRO A 265 -21.69 -13.74 76.73
CA PRO A 265 -20.93 -12.78 75.87
C PRO A 265 -21.04 -13.05 74.32
N ALA A 266 -20.26 -12.28 73.53
CA ALA A 266 -19.63 -12.67 72.24
C ALA A 266 -20.50 -12.78 70.96
N SER A 267 -20.00 -12.49 69.74
CA SER A 267 -18.83 -11.70 69.31
C SER A 267 -18.99 -11.24 67.85
N SER A 268 -18.27 -10.17 67.48
CA SER A 268 -17.79 -9.80 66.14
C SER A 268 -18.30 -10.60 64.90
N HIS A 269 -18.96 -9.92 63.95
CA HIS A 269 -18.30 -9.65 62.65
C HIS A 269 -19.05 -8.69 61.71
N TRP A 270 -18.30 -7.79 61.06
CA TRP A 270 -18.55 -7.34 59.69
C TRP A 270 -17.18 -7.16 59.01
N HIS A 271 -16.92 -7.89 57.92
CA HIS A 271 -15.62 -7.90 57.24
C HIS A 271 -15.48 -6.73 56.26
N HIS A 272 -14.30 -6.09 56.23
CA HIS A 272 -13.77 -5.59 54.97
C HIS A 272 -13.41 -6.78 54.06
N HIS A 273 -14.00 -6.83 52.86
CA HIS A 273 -13.21 -7.04 51.64
C HIS A 273 -13.94 -6.45 50.43
N GLY A 274 -13.19 -6.05 49.40
CA GLY A 274 -13.71 -5.30 48.26
C GLY A 274 -14.50 -6.11 47.23
N LYS A 275 -15.15 -5.39 46.32
CA LYS A 275 -15.66 -5.89 45.04
C LYS A 275 -15.32 -4.90 43.93
N GLU A 276 -14.31 -5.24 43.14
CA GLU A 276 -14.27 -4.86 41.73
C GLU A 276 -15.13 -5.86 40.92
N ASP A 277 -15.28 -5.54 39.63
CA ASP A 277 -15.80 -6.37 38.55
C ASP A 277 -17.30 -6.73 38.43
N THR A 278 -17.65 -6.97 37.17
CA THR A 278 -18.99 -7.02 36.55
C THR A 278 -19.64 -8.41 36.68
N PRO A 279 -20.92 -8.60 36.29
CA PRO A 279 -21.13 -9.13 34.93
C PRO A 279 -22.41 -8.67 34.18
N SER A 280 -22.21 -8.47 32.87
CA SER A 280 -23.04 -8.87 31.72
C SER A 280 -24.53 -8.51 31.56
N LEU A 281 -24.82 -8.05 30.33
CA LEU A 281 -26.13 -7.84 29.70
C LEU A 281 -26.91 -9.14 29.40
N ILE A 282 -28.25 -9.06 29.49
CA ILE A 282 -29.34 -9.69 28.68
C ILE A 282 -30.66 -9.23 29.35
N GLY A 283 -31.74 -8.78 28.69
CA GLY A 283 -32.03 -8.48 27.28
C GLY A 283 -33.53 -8.14 27.09
N LEU A 284 -33.96 -7.88 25.84
CA LEU A 284 -35.37 -7.78 25.33
C LEU A 284 -36.23 -6.50 25.55
N CYS A 285 -36.34 -5.74 24.45
CA CYS A 285 -37.57 -5.29 23.72
C CYS A 285 -38.82 -4.66 24.39
N GLY A 286 -39.25 -3.53 23.78
CA GLY A 286 -40.60 -2.94 23.82
C GLY A 286 -40.63 -1.57 23.11
N LEU A 287 -40.79 -1.48 21.77
CA LEU A 287 -42.06 -1.29 21.04
C LEU A 287 -42.82 0.01 21.45
N LYS A 288 -43.35 0.88 20.57
CA LYS A 288 -43.36 1.04 19.09
C LYS A 288 -43.92 2.47 18.80
N SER A 289 -43.81 3.14 17.65
CA SER A 289 -43.22 2.86 16.32
C SER A 289 -42.33 4.08 15.92
N SER A 290 -42.25 4.69 14.72
CA SER A 290 -42.72 4.48 13.33
C SER A 290 -41.97 5.43 12.37
N GLU A 291 -41.65 4.96 11.16
CA GLU A 291 -41.43 5.73 9.90
C GLU A 291 -40.30 6.80 9.86
N CYS A 292 -39.46 6.92 8.81
CA CYS A 292 -39.36 6.15 7.56
C CYS A 292 -37.98 6.25 6.86
N LEU A 293 -37.71 5.31 5.96
CA LEU A 293 -36.75 5.32 4.83
C LEU A 293 -35.20 5.29 5.04
N ALA A 294 -34.64 4.21 4.49
CA ALA A 294 -33.40 4.12 3.69
C ALA A 294 -31.99 4.25 4.33
N SER A 295 -31.16 3.24 4.05
CA SER A 295 -29.69 3.29 4.05
C SER A 295 -29.17 2.24 3.07
N PRO A 296 -28.19 2.54 2.19
CA PRO A 296 -27.57 1.54 1.33
C PRO A 296 -26.33 0.93 1.99
N THR A 297 -26.33 -0.39 2.18
CA THR A 297 -25.12 -1.17 2.40
C THR A 297 -24.68 -1.74 1.06
N THR A 298 -23.41 -1.57 0.68
CA THR A 298 -22.83 -2.20 -0.52
C THR A 298 -21.78 -3.22 -0.11
N GLU A 299 -22.16 -4.49 -0.11
CA GLU A 299 -21.22 -5.61 -0.11
C GLU A 299 -20.50 -5.67 -1.46
N VAL A 300 -19.22 -6.11 -1.45
CA VAL A 300 -18.38 -6.16 -2.65
C VAL A 300 -18.49 -7.54 -3.30
N THR A 301 -19.52 -7.73 -4.11
CA THR A 301 -19.73 -8.99 -4.85
C THR A 301 -18.90 -9.00 -6.14
N SER A 302 -17.97 -9.95 -6.26
CA SER A 302 -17.27 -10.23 -7.52
C SER A 302 -18.19 -10.96 -8.50
N PRO A 303 -18.21 -10.59 -9.79
CA PRO A 303 -18.88 -11.40 -10.83
C PRO A 303 -17.94 -12.52 -11.30
N ASP A 304 -18.32 -13.77 -11.02
CA ASP A 304 -17.73 -14.96 -11.67
C ASP A 304 -18.70 -15.50 -12.75
N LEU A 305 -18.22 -16.39 -13.61
CA LEU A 305 -18.90 -16.83 -14.83
C LEU A 305 -20.18 -17.64 -14.55
N THR A 306 -21.20 -17.45 -15.39
CA THR A 306 -22.01 -18.61 -15.84
C THR A 306 -22.67 -18.41 -17.21
N HIS A 307 -22.65 -19.49 -17.99
CA HIS A 307 -23.46 -19.80 -19.17
C HIS A 307 -24.98 -19.82 -18.81
N VAL A 308 -25.97 -19.78 -19.71
CA VAL A 308 -26.03 -19.73 -21.20
C VAL A 308 -27.43 -19.23 -21.62
N LEU A 309 -27.58 -18.68 -22.83
CA LEU A 309 -28.79 -18.90 -23.66
C LEU A 309 -28.39 -18.92 -25.15
N GLU A 310 -28.83 -19.95 -25.86
CA GLU A 310 -28.68 -20.08 -27.31
C GLU A 310 -29.77 -19.28 -28.06
N PRO A 311 -29.56 -19.04 -29.36
CA PRO A 311 -30.59 -19.44 -30.31
C PRO A 311 -30.07 -20.43 -31.35
N GLU A 312 -30.73 -21.59 -31.46
CA GLU A 312 -30.59 -22.41 -32.67
C GLU A 312 -31.02 -21.61 -33.91
N THR A 313 -30.27 -21.74 -35.01
CA THR A 313 -30.92 -22.11 -36.29
C THR A 313 -29.91 -22.64 -37.33
N LYS A 314 -30.19 -23.85 -37.84
CA LYS A 314 -29.77 -24.37 -39.16
C LYS A 314 -28.26 -24.49 -39.44
N ARG A 315 -27.72 -25.67 -39.13
CA ARG A 315 -26.80 -26.35 -40.06
C ARG A 315 -27.53 -26.70 -41.35
N PRO A 316 -26.97 -26.47 -42.55
CA PRO A 316 -27.15 -27.33 -43.70
C PRO A 316 -26.11 -28.45 -43.66
N SER A 317 -26.56 -29.70 -43.54
CA SER A 317 -25.73 -30.88 -43.80
C SER A 317 -26.15 -31.50 -45.13
N THR A 318 -25.29 -32.34 -45.70
CA THR A 318 -25.43 -33.02 -47.01
C THR A 318 -25.59 -32.10 -48.24
N TRP A 319 -24.52 -32.02 -49.04
CA TRP A 319 -24.50 -32.66 -50.36
C TRP A 319 -23.11 -33.30 -50.56
N PHE A 320 -23.06 -34.44 -51.25
CA PHE A 320 -21.87 -35.26 -51.44
C PHE A 320 -22.05 -36.11 -52.69
N GLY A 321 -21.14 -36.03 -53.68
CA GLY A 321 -21.18 -36.82 -54.91
C GLY A 321 -21.15 -36.00 -56.20
N GLU A 322 -20.70 -36.64 -57.30
CA GLU A 322 -20.46 -36.09 -58.66
C GLU A 322 -19.29 -35.06 -58.69
N ARG A 323 -18.08 -35.36 -59.18
CA ARG A 323 -17.53 -36.42 -60.07
C ARG A 323 -18.05 -36.37 -61.51
N GLU A 324 -17.37 -35.61 -62.37
CA GLU A 324 -16.75 -36.12 -63.62
C GLU A 324 -15.86 -35.06 -64.32
N ASN A 325 -14.90 -35.55 -65.12
CA ASN A 325 -13.90 -34.85 -65.96
C ASN A 325 -13.04 -33.76 -65.28
#